data_AF-A0A2E1GQY3-F1
#
_entry.id   AF-A0A2E1GQY3-F1
#
_cell.length_a   1.000
_cell.length_b   1.000
_cell.length_c   1.000
_cell.angle_alpha   90.00
_cell.angle_beta   90.00
_cell.angle_gamma   90.00
#
_symmetry.space_group_name_H-M   'P 1'
#
loop_
_entity.id
_entity.type
_entity.pdbx_description
1 polymer ?
#
loop_
_entity_poly.entity_id
_entity_poly.type
_entity_poly.pdbx_seq_one_letter_code
_entity_poly.pdbx_strand_id
1 'polypeptide(L)' 'MELFLLSLLLISISFIGIAIKIIVKKNGKFSGTCASQSPFLNNSDKPCGICGKIPDGSNCEESKQIN' A
#
# COMPACT_ATOMS: atom_id res chain seq x y z
N MET A 1 -23.85 23.46 -2.74
CA MET A 1 -24.37 22.07 -2.65
C MET A 1 -23.89 21.20 -3.80
N GLU A 2 -23.79 21.74 -5.02
CA GLU A 2 -23.34 20.99 -6.21
C GLU A 2 -21.90 20.45 -6.10
N LEU A 3 -20.97 21.29 -5.62
CA LEU A 3 -19.58 20.87 -5.35
C LEU A 3 -19.49 19.75 -4.30
N PHE A 4 -20.38 19.76 -3.32
CA PHE A 4 -20.42 18.74 -2.27
C PHE A 4 -20.85 17.39 -2.85
N LEU A 5 -21.90 17.37 -3.68
CA LEU A 5 -22.35 16.17 -4.39
C LEU A 5 -21.28 15.63 -5.34
N LEU A 6 -20.60 16.51 -6.07
CA LEU A 6 -19.52 16.12 -6.99
C LEU A 6 -18.32 15.51 -6.24
N SER A 7 -17.94 16.09 -5.10
CA SER A 7 -16.86 15.57 -4.26
C SER A 7 -17.20 14.18 -3.70
N LEU A 8 -18.43 14.01 -3.20
CA LEU A 8 -18.92 12.71 -2.70
C LEU A 8 -18.88 11.64 -3.80
N LEU A 9 -19.29 12.01 -5.01
CA LEU A 9 -19.28 11.12 -6.18
C LEU A 9 -17.85 10.66 -6.51
N LEU A 10 -16.89 11.58 -6.59
CA LEU A 10 -15.49 11.27 -6.90
C LEU A 10 -14.82 10.39 -5.84
N ILE A 11 -15.08 10.66 -4.56
CA ILE A 11 -14.61 9.81 -3.46
C ILE A 11 -15.21 8.41 -3.59
N SER A 12 -16.53 8.31 -3.82
CA SER A 12 -17.23 7.02 -3.87
C SER A 12 -16.69 6.13 -4.99
N ILE A 13 -16.44 6.70 -6.18
CA ILE A 13 -15.86 6.01 -7.33
C ILE A 13 -14.47 5.46 -7.01
N SER A 14 -13.64 6.21 -6.28
CA SER A 14 -12.30 5.77 -5.90
C SER A 14 -12.35 4.52 -5.00
N PHE A 15 -13.23 4.51 -4.00
CA PHE A 15 -13.42 3.35 -3.12
C PHE A 15 -14.00 2.14 -3.85
N ILE A 16 -14.96 2.36 -4.75
CA ILE A 16 -15.56 1.30 -5.59
C ILE A 16 -14.47 0.64 -6.46
N GLY A 17 -13.61 1.45 -7.11
CA GLY A 17 -12.52 0.91 -7.93
C GLY A 17 -11.53 0.05 -7.15
N ILE A 18 -11.22 0.45 -5.92
CA ILE A 18 -10.36 -0.32 -5.01
C ILE A 18 -11.04 -1.63 -4.59
N ALA A 19 -12.33 -1.59 -4.23
CA ALA A 19 -13.09 -2.76 -3.82
C ALA A 19 -13.20 -3.82 -4.93
N ILE A 20 -13.52 -3.39 -6.16
CA ILE A 20 -13.58 -4.28 -7.34
C ILE A 20 -12.22 -4.95 -7.56
N LYS A 21 -11.13 -4.20 -7.43
CA LYS A 21 -9.77 -4.72 -7.61
C LYS A 21 -9.44 -5.85 -6.61
N ILE A 22 -9.93 -5.78 -5.37
CA ILE A 22 -9.74 -6.85 -4.38
C ILE A 22 -10.50 -8.11 -4.77
N ILE A 23 -11.75 -7.97 -5.21
CA ILE A 23 -12.63 -9.10 -5.57
C ILE A 23 -12.09 -9.84 -6.81
N VAL A 24 -11.59 -9.10 -7.80
CA VAL A 24 -11.07 -9.67 -9.05
C VAL A 24 -9.66 -10.26 -8.89
N LYS A 25 -8.88 -9.82 -7.89
CA LYS A 25 -7.49 -10.29 -7.70
C LYS A 25 -7.49 -11.66 -7.00
N LYS A 26 -6.92 -12.68 -7.66
CA LYS A 26 -6.68 -13.99 -7.07
C LYS A 26 -5.79 -13.85 -5.82
N ASN A 27 -6.30 -14.26 -4.66
CA ASN A 27 -5.75 -14.11 -3.29
C ASN A 27 -6.02 -12.78 -2.57
N GLY A 28 -6.83 -11.86 -3.11
CA GLY A 28 -7.32 -10.67 -2.40
C GLY A 28 -6.25 -9.71 -1.85
N LYS A 29 -4.97 -9.94 -2.17
CA LYS A 29 -3.84 -9.15 -1.69
C LYS A 29 -3.57 -8.01 -2.66
N PHE A 30 -3.40 -6.81 -2.11
CA PHE A 30 -2.86 -5.69 -2.86
C PHE A 30 -1.44 -6.05 -3.32
N SER A 31 -1.20 -6.00 -4.63
CA SER A 31 0.17 -6.02 -5.17
C SER A 31 0.87 -4.78 -4.59
N GLY A 32 1.85 -5.01 -3.74
CA GLY A 32 2.33 -4.06 -2.75
C GLY A 32 2.50 -2.62 -3.26
N THR A 33 2.03 -1.67 -2.46
CA THR A 33 2.34 -0.25 -2.61
C THR A 33 3.65 0.07 -1.88
N CYS A 34 4.24 1.24 -2.11
CA CYS A 34 5.47 1.65 -1.43
C CYS A 34 5.40 1.46 0.10
N ALA A 35 4.24 1.69 0.73
CA ALA A 35 4.03 1.49 2.16
C ALA A 35 4.09 0.01 2.59
N SER A 36 3.56 -0.91 1.80
CA SER A 36 3.56 -2.34 2.12
C SER A 36 4.93 -3.02 2.02
N GLN A 37 5.94 -2.30 1.50
CA GLN A 37 7.33 -2.73 1.46
C GLN A 37 8.18 -2.10 2.57
N SER A 38 7.56 -1.31 3.44
CA SER A 38 8.23 -0.84 4.64
C SER A 38 8.62 -2.06 5.49
N PRO A 39 9.87 -2.12 5.98
CA PRO A 39 10.31 -3.20 6.88
C PRO A 39 9.44 -3.31 8.14
N PHE A 40 8.82 -2.20 8.56
CA PHE A 40 7.92 -2.18 9.71
C PHE A 40 6.56 -2.88 9.44
N LEU A 41 6.12 -2.96 8.19
CA LEU A 41 4.81 -3.50 7.81
C LEU A 41 4.89 -4.86 7.08
N ASN A 42 6.06 -5.22 6.54
CA ASN A 42 6.29 -6.46 5.81
C ASN A 42 6.67 -7.62 6.76
N ASN A 43 5.69 -8.22 7.42
CA ASN A 43 5.83 -9.36 8.35
C ASN A 43 5.96 -10.73 7.65
N SER A 44 6.37 -10.76 6.39
CA SER A 44 6.28 -11.96 5.52
C SER A 44 7.64 -12.47 5.04
N ASP A 45 8.75 -11.86 5.46
CA ASP A 45 10.13 -12.15 5.01
C ASP A 45 10.29 -12.25 3.49
N LYS A 46 9.35 -11.63 2.76
CA LYS A 46 9.35 -11.62 1.30
C LYS A 46 10.28 -10.50 0.83
N PRO A 47 11.13 -10.75 -0.19
CA PRO A 47 11.96 -9.71 -0.77
C PRO A 47 11.07 -8.57 -1.29
N CYS A 48 11.49 -7.33 -1.04
CA CYS A 48 10.85 -6.13 -1.56
C CYS A 48 10.72 -6.23 -3.09
N GLY A 49 9.51 -6.17 -3.63
CA GLY A 49 9.23 -6.22 -5.07
C GLY A 49 9.75 -5.00 -5.87
N ILE A 50 10.21 -3.93 -5.22
CA ILE A 50 10.85 -2.77 -5.88
C ILE A 50 12.38 -2.87 -5.86
N CYS A 51 13.01 -3.26 -4.74
CA CYS A 51 14.47 -3.27 -4.60
C CYS A 51 15.09 -4.66 -4.43
N GLY A 52 14.31 -5.73 -4.36
CA GLY A 52 14.75 -7.12 -4.22
C GLY A 52 15.34 -7.49 -2.85
N LYS A 53 15.50 -6.52 -1.94
CA LYS A 53 16.09 -6.77 -0.61
C LYS A 53 15.12 -7.56 0.27
N ILE A 54 15.62 -8.65 0.85
CA ILE A 54 14.95 -9.36 1.94
C ILE A 54 15.09 -8.50 3.19
N PRO A 55 14.01 -8.27 3.96
CA PRO A 55 14.03 -7.46 5.16
C PRO A 55 14.77 -8.18 6.31
N ASP A 56 16.01 -8.64 6.09
CA ASP A 56 16.90 -9.14 7.12
C ASP A 56 17.52 -7.96 7.88
N GLY A 57 16.70 -7.20 8.60
CA GLY A 57 17.04 -6.27 9.69
C GLY A 57 18.12 -5.20 9.49
N SER A 58 18.80 -5.10 8.35
CA SER A 58 20.11 -4.45 8.26
C SER A 58 20.23 -3.39 7.16
N ASN A 59 19.25 -3.24 6.28
CA ASN A 59 19.42 -2.43 5.06
C ASN A 59 18.24 -1.55 4.64
N CYS A 60 17.22 -1.42 5.50
CA CYS A 60 16.14 -0.43 5.38
C CYS A 60 15.91 0.36 6.68
N GLU A 61 16.92 0.37 7.56
CA GLU A 61 16.99 1.28 8.70
C GLU A 61 17.97 2.40 8.36
N GLU A 62 17.55 3.37 7.55
CA GLU A 62 18.24 4.67 7.55
C GLU A 62 17.24 5.81 7.41
N SER A 63 16.43 5.95 8.45
CA SER A 63 16.14 7.25 9.05
C SER A 63 15.48 6.98 10.40
N LYS A 64 16.31 6.58 11.38
CA LYS A 64 16.06 6.94 12.77
C LYS A 64 15.80 8.45 12.75
N GLN A 65 14.57 8.86 13.02
CA GLN A 65 14.22 10.25 13.33
C GLN A 65 14.93 10.58 14.64
N ILE A 66 16.19 11.01 14.50
CA ILE A 66 16.98 11.65 15.55
C ILE A 66 16.44 13.09 15.60
N ASN A 67 15.83 13.46 16.74
CA ASN A 67 15.99 14.82 17.22
C ASN A 67 17.43 14.95 17.71
#